data_AF-A0A1Y5E4W1-F1
#
_entry.id   AF-A0A1Y5E4W1-F1
#
_cell.length_a   1.000
_cell.length_b   1.000
_cell.length_c   1.000
_cell.angle_alpha   90.00
_cell.angle_beta   90.00
_cell.angle_gamma   90.00
#
_symmetry.space_group_name_H-M   'P 1'
#
loop_
_entity.id
_entity.type
_entity.pdbx_description
1 polymer ?
#
loop_
_entity_poly.entity_id
_entity_poly.type
_entity_poly.pdbx_seq_one_letter_code
_entity_poly.pdbx_strand_id
1 'polypeptide(L)'
;MILKKLFGQGKMLKAADELYSQVVKQARQPVFYIKASVPDTVDGRFEMIALHAFLLMRRLKNEGAEAQKLSQAVFDRMFSDMDHSIREIGVGDLSVGKRIKAMAEVFYGRIIAYETALDGGEETLEVALERNHYGTLDATVDVDVLRVMAEYVRANDALLASQSLSDLIQGNVRFAHFASEE
;
A
#
# COMPACT_ATOMS: atom_id res chain seq x y z
N MET A 1 -24.80 25.84 -1.46
CA MET A 1 -23.58 25.19 -2.00
C MET A 1 -22.62 24.69 -0.92
N ILE A 2 -22.38 25.45 0.16
CA ILE A 2 -21.39 25.10 1.21
C ILE A 2 -21.73 23.78 1.95
N LEU A 3 -22.99 23.59 2.35
CA LEU A 3 -23.42 22.38 3.08
C LEU A 3 -23.27 21.08 2.25
N LYS A 4 -23.56 21.11 0.95
CA LYS A 4 -23.34 19.95 0.06
C LYS A 4 -21.86 19.62 -0.12
N LYS A 5 -20.99 20.65 -0.15
CA LYS A 5 -19.54 20.50 -0.25
C LYS A 5 -18.95 19.89 1.03
N LEU A 6 -19.42 20.34 2.19
CA LEU A 6 -19.04 19.77 3.50
C LEU A 6 -19.52 18.33 3.65
N PHE A 7 -20.74 18.02 3.24
CA PHE A 7 -21.28 16.66 3.31
C PHE A 7 -20.57 15.69 2.36
N GLY A 8 -20.24 16.14 1.15
CA GLY A 8 -19.43 15.36 0.20
C GLY A 8 -18.02 15.09 0.71
N GLN A 9 -17.39 16.07 1.35
CA GLN A 9 -16.08 15.90 1.98
C GLN A 9 -16.11 14.87 3.13
N GLY A 10 -17.13 14.92 3.99
CA GLY A 10 -17.28 13.94 5.08
C GLY A 10 -17.46 12.51 4.57
N LYS A 11 -18.24 12.30 3.50
CA LYS A 11 -18.39 10.98 2.86
C LYS A 11 -17.08 10.46 2.27
N MET A 12 -16.33 11.32 1.58
CA MET A 12 -15.05 10.95 0.99
C MET A 12 -14.02 10.57 2.05
N LEU A 13 -13.94 11.31 3.17
CA LEU A 13 -13.04 10.97 4.27
C LEU A 13 -13.41 9.62 4.89
N LYS A 14 -14.71 9.36 5.09
CA LYS A 14 -15.18 8.06 5.57
C LYS A 14 -14.80 6.92 4.62
N ALA A 15 -15.00 7.11 3.31
CA ALA A 15 -14.59 6.13 2.31
C ALA A 15 -13.07 5.88 2.33
N ALA A 16 -12.27 6.94 2.48
CA ALA A 16 -10.81 6.82 2.60
C ALA A 16 -10.40 6.02 3.85
N ASP A 17 -11.05 6.26 4.99
CA ASP A 17 -10.83 5.48 6.22
C ASP A 17 -11.19 4.00 6.04
N GLU A 18 -12.32 3.70 5.38
CA GLU A 18 -12.78 2.33 5.11
C GLU A 18 -11.84 1.59 4.15
N LEU A 19 -11.39 2.25 3.09
CA LEU A 19 -10.39 1.71 2.15
C LEU A 19 -9.06 1.45 2.87
N TYR A 20 -8.58 2.43 3.64
CA TYR A 20 -7.33 2.30 4.38
C TYR A 20 -7.40 1.18 5.43
N SER A 21 -8.53 1.05 6.14
CA SER A 21 -8.75 -0.06 7.08
C SER A 21 -8.65 -1.42 6.39
N GLN A 22 -9.19 -1.56 5.17
CA GLN A 22 -9.08 -2.78 4.38
C GLN A 22 -7.65 -3.02 3.88
N VAL A 23 -6.93 -1.98 3.46
CA VAL A 23 -5.49 -2.05 3.16
C VAL A 23 -4.71 -2.59 4.35
N VAL A 24 -4.92 -2.04 5.56
CA VAL A 24 -4.22 -2.49 6.77
C VAL A 24 -4.60 -3.93 7.12
N LYS A 25 -5.89 -4.28 7.04
CA LYS A 25 -6.38 -5.64 7.31
C LYS A 25 -5.76 -6.67 6.36
N GLN A 26 -5.63 -6.32 5.08
CA GLN A 26 -4.97 -7.17 4.10
C GLN A 26 -3.47 -7.24 4.38
N ALA A 27 -2.78 -6.10 4.52
CA ALA A 27 -1.34 -6.05 4.76
C ALA A 27 -0.91 -6.83 6.03
N ARG A 28 -1.78 -6.95 7.03
CA ARG A 28 -1.52 -7.67 8.29
C ARG A 28 -1.90 -9.15 8.28
N GLN A 29 -2.27 -9.73 7.12
CA GLN A 29 -2.51 -11.18 7.06
C GLN A 29 -1.23 -11.95 7.47
N PRO A 30 -1.29 -12.91 8.41
CA PRO A 30 -0.12 -13.61 8.94
C PRO A 30 0.75 -14.29 7.88
N VAL A 31 0.14 -14.70 6.77
CA VAL A 31 0.81 -15.43 5.68
C VAL A 31 1.99 -14.66 5.07
N PHE A 32 1.95 -13.33 5.03
CA PHE A 32 3.07 -12.53 4.50
C PHE A 32 4.33 -12.66 5.38
N TYR A 33 4.14 -12.71 6.68
CA TYR A 33 5.22 -12.76 7.66
C TYR A 33 5.75 -14.18 7.90
N ILE A 34 4.90 -15.19 7.65
CA ILE A 34 5.23 -16.60 7.89
C ILE A 34 5.74 -17.28 6.62
N LYS A 35 5.08 -17.06 5.47
CA LYS A 35 5.38 -17.77 4.21
C LYS A 35 6.08 -16.89 3.18
N ALA A 36 5.85 -15.58 3.20
CA ALA A 36 6.43 -14.67 2.21
C ALA A 36 7.72 -13.97 2.68
N SER A 37 8.31 -14.43 3.79
CA SER A 37 9.57 -13.93 4.34
C SER A 37 9.62 -12.42 4.62
N VAL A 38 8.46 -11.77 4.77
CA VAL A 38 8.41 -10.36 5.14
C VAL A 38 8.73 -10.23 6.64
N PRO A 39 9.72 -9.40 7.04
CA PRO A 39 10.02 -9.21 8.45
C PRO A 39 8.81 -8.73 9.24
N ASP A 40 8.50 -9.40 10.36
CA ASP A 40 7.47 -8.92 11.28
C ASP A 40 8.00 -7.79 12.19
N THR A 41 8.39 -6.69 11.55
CA THR A 41 8.92 -5.47 12.17
C THR A 41 8.05 -4.27 11.80
N VAL A 42 8.29 -3.12 12.42
CA VAL A 42 7.60 -1.87 12.05
C VAL A 42 7.79 -1.55 10.57
N ASP A 43 9.02 -1.68 10.08
CA ASP A 43 9.35 -1.37 8.70
C ASP A 43 8.73 -2.41 7.75
N GLY A 44 8.82 -3.71 8.06
CA GLY A 44 8.20 -4.75 7.22
C GLY A 44 6.66 -4.67 7.17
N ARG A 45 6.00 -4.36 8.28
CA ARG A 45 4.55 -4.09 8.30
C ARG A 45 4.20 -2.85 7.49
N PHE A 46 5.01 -1.79 7.58
CA PHE A 46 4.83 -0.61 6.75
C PHE A 46 5.01 -0.94 5.27
N GLU A 47 6.00 -1.75 4.89
CA GLU A 47 6.17 -2.20 3.51
C GLU A 47 4.94 -2.89 2.94
N MET A 48 4.30 -3.76 3.73
CA MET A 48 3.07 -4.41 3.31
C MET A 48 1.92 -3.41 3.14
N ILE A 49 1.77 -2.45 4.06
CA ILE A 49 0.73 -1.40 3.96
C ILE A 49 0.98 -0.53 2.72
N ALA A 50 2.22 -0.11 2.52
CA ALA A 50 2.68 0.69 1.39
C ALA A 50 2.40 0.01 0.05
N LEU A 51 2.73 -1.28 -0.09
CA LEU A 51 2.50 -2.05 -1.31
C LEU A 51 1.01 -2.11 -1.69
N HIS A 52 0.13 -2.39 -0.71
CA HIS A 52 -1.31 -2.45 -0.94
C HIS A 52 -1.93 -1.08 -1.21
N ALA A 53 -1.47 -0.03 -0.50
CA ALA A 53 -1.89 1.33 -0.75
C ALA A 53 -1.48 1.79 -2.16
N PHE A 54 -0.27 1.46 -2.60
CA PHE A 54 0.19 1.70 -3.97
C PHE A 54 -0.76 1.10 -5.00
N LEU A 55 -1.11 -0.19 -4.87
CA LEU A 55 -2.01 -0.88 -5.80
C LEU A 55 -3.39 -0.20 -5.86
N LEU A 56 -3.95 0.18 -4.71
CA LEU A 56 -5.21 0.93 -4.65
C LEU A 56 -5.10 2.30 -5.32
N MET A 57 -4.03 3.05 -5.07
CA MET A 57 -3.82 4.38 -5.68
C MET A 57 -3.61 4.28 -7.19
N ARG A 58 -2.88 3.25 -7.65
CA ARG A 58 -2.71 2.94 -9.08
C ARG A 58 -4.05 2.67 -9.74
N ARG A 59 -4.95 1.94 -9.09
CA ARG A 59 -6.32 1.73 -9.58
C ARG A 59 -7.13 3.04 -9.68
N LEU A 60 -6.97 3.96 -8.74
CA LEU A 60 -7.66 5.26 -8.75
C LEU A 60 -7.03 6.27 -9.71
N LYS A 61 -5.84 5.97 -10.25
CA LYS A 61 -5.12 6.84 -11.19
C LYS A 61 -5.93 6.99 -12.47
N ASN A 62 -5.99 8.22 -12.99
CA ASN A 62 -6.69 8.57 -14.24
C ASN A 62 -8.22 8.37 -14.25
N GLU A 63 -8.86 8.07 -13.11
CA GLU A 63 -10.32 7.89 -12.96
C GLU A 63 -11.07 9.21 -12.64
N GLY A 64 -10.45 10.35 -12.98
CA GLY A 64 -11.01 11.68 -12.77
C GLY A 64 -10.80 12.27 -11.38
N ALA A 65 -11.31 13.49 -11.19
CA ALA A 65 -10.97 14.34 -10.04
C ALA A 65 -11.51 13.80 -8.69
N GLU A 66 -12.59 13.03 -8.70
CA GLU A 66 -13.13 12.42 -7.47
C GLU A 66 -12.23 11.27 -6.99
N ALA A 67 -11.82 10.38 -7.90
CA ALA A 67 -10.89 9.30 -7.60
C ALA A 67 -9.53 9.82 -7.14
N GLN A 68 -9.02 10.91 -7.74
CA GLN A 68 -7.77 11.55 -7.32
C GLN A 68 -7.86 12.09 -5.89
N LYS A 69 -8.98 12.72 -5.51
CA LYS A 69 -9.19 13.21 -4.14
C LYS A 69 -9.29 12.07 -3.14
N LEU A 70 -9.96 10.98 -3.52
CA LEU A 70 -10.04 9.77 -2.69
C LEU A 70 -8.65 9.15 -2.50
N SER A 71 -7.87 9.02 -3.58
CA SER A 71 -6.50 8.54 -3.54
C SER A 71 -5.62 9.39 -2.59
N GLN A 72 -5.73 10.72 -2.68
CA GLN A 72 -5.02 11.61 -1.76
C GLN A 72 -5.48 11.43 -0.31
N ALA A 73 -6.79 11.30 -0.07
CA ALA A 73 -7.30 11.11 1.28
C ALA A 73 -6.83 9.77 1.89
N VAL A 74 -6.72 8.70 1.09
CA VAL A 74 -6.15 7.42 1.53
C VAL A 74 -4.66 7.57 1.84
N PHE A 75 -3.91 8.28 0.99
CA PHE A 75 -2.50 8.58 1.23
C PHE A 75 -2.31 9.36 2.54
N ASP A 76 -3.07 10.44 2.74
CA ASP A 76 -3.00 11.26 3.95
C ASP A 76 -3.32 10.43 5.19
N ARG A 77 -4.34 9.56 5.12
CA ARG A 77 -4.73 8.67 6.21
C ARG A 77 -3.62 7.66 6.55
N MET A 78 -2.97 7.08 5.55
CA MET A 78 -1.84 6.17 5.71
C MET A 78 -0.66 6.85 6.40
N PHE A 79 -0.28 8.05 5.95
CA PHE A 79 0.83 8.79 6.55
C PHE A 79 0.53 9.26 7.96
N SER A 80 -0.71 9.65 8.25
CA SER A 80 -1.15 9.97 9.61
C SER A 80 -1.08 8.76 10.54
N ASP A 81 -1.43 7.57 10.05
CA ASP A 81 -1.34 6.32 10.84
C ASP A 81 0.10 5.97 11.19
N MET A 82 0.99 6.11 10.20
CA MET A 82 2.42 5.87 10.35
C MET A 82 3.05 6.86 11.34
N ASP A 83 2.76 8.16 11.21
CA ASP A 83 3.25 9.20 12.13
C ASP A 83 2.83 8.88 13.57
N HIS A 84 1.57 8.50 13.78
CA HIS A 84 1.07 8.12 15.09
C HIS A 84 1.79 6.88 15.63
N SER A 85 1.86 5.80 14.84
CA SER A 85 2.49 4.53 15.23
C SER A 85 3.97 4.70 15.60
N ILE A 86 4.72 5.53 14.86
CA ILE A 86 6.14 5.78 15.16
C ILE A 86 6.30 6.62 16.42
N ARG A 87 5.44 7.64 16.62
CA ARG A 87 5.48 8.48 17.83
C ARG A 87 5.11 7.72 19.09
N GLU A 88 4.18 6.77 18.99
CA GLU A 88 3.80 5.89 20.10
C GLU A 88 4.98 5.01 20.55
N ILE A 89 5.79 4.53 19.61
CA ILE A 89 6.98 3.72 19.92
C ILE A 89 8.15 4.61 20.39
N GLY A 90 8.28 5.82 19.84
CA GLY A 90 9.42 6.73 20.03
C GLY A 90 9.16 7.91 20.97
N VAL A 91 8.40 7.75 22.05
CA VAL A 91 8.00 8.84 22.95
C VAL A 91 9.22 9.69 23.39
N GLY A 92 9.26 10.95 22.96
CA GLY A 92 10.30 11.92 23.30
C GLY A 92 11.50 11.99 22.34
N ASP A 93 11.54 11.19 21.28
CA ASP A 93 12.66 11.17 20.34
C ASP A 93 12.51 12.21 19.21
N LEU A 94 13.44 13.16 19.16
CA LEU A 94 13.54 14.19 18.12
C LEU A 94 13.82 13.60 16.72
N SER A 95 14.21 12.33 16.63
CA SER A 95 14.50 11.62 15.38
C SER A 95 13.23 11.20 14.60
N VAL A 96 12.06 11.14 15.25
CA VAL A 96 10.82 10.62 14.67
C VAL A 96 10.45 11.32 13.36
N GLY A 97 10.51 12.66 13.33
CA GLY A 97 10.20 13.43 12.11
C GLY A 97 11.15 13.13 10.95
N LYS A 98 12.43 12.89 11.22
CA LYS A 98 13.41 12.50 10.19
C LYS A 98 13.12 11.10 9.65
N ARG A 99 12.76 10.16 10.53
CA ARG A 99 12.38 8.80 10.14
C ARG A 99 11.15 8.79 9.22
N ILE A 100 10.09 9.52 9.60
CA ILE A 100 8.87 9.64 8.79
C ILE A 100 9.17 10.19 7.40
N LYS A 101 10.00 11.24 7.33
CA LYS A 101 10.40 11.83 6.05
C LYS A 101 11.17 10.84 5.17
N ALA A 102 12.13 10.11 5.75
CA ALA A 102 12.88 9.09 5.03
C ALA A 102 11.96 7.98 4.49
N MET A 103 11.01 7.50 5.30
CA MET A 103 10.04 6.49 4.87
C MET A 103 9.15 7.01 3.73
N ALA A 104 8.77 8.28 3.75
CA ALA A 104 8.02 8.92 2.66
C ALA A 104 8.81 8.95 1.34
N GLU A 105 10.07 9.38 1.40
CA GLU A 105 10.94 9.47 0.22
C GLU A 105 11.16 8.09 -0.42
N VAL A 106 11.45 7.07 0.41
CA VAL A 106 11.59 5.70 -0.06
C VAL A 106 10.27 5.21 -0.66
N PHE A 107 9.12 5.48 -0.02
CA PHE A 107 7.81 5.08 -0.53
C PHE A 107 7.54 5.59 -1.97
N TYR A 108 7.83 6.85 -2.26
CA TYR A 108 7.67 7.39 -3.61
C TYR A 108 8.58 6.71 -4.64
N GLY A 109 9.84 6.44 -4.28
CA GLY A 109 10.75 5.69 -5.15
C GLY A 109 10.23 4.30 -5.50
N ARG A 110 9.60 3.63 -4.52
CA ARG A 110 8.98 2.31 -4.71
C ARG A 110 7.75 2.33 -5.60
N ILE A 111 6.88 3.34 -5.45
CA ILE A 111 5.74 3.53 -6.35
C ILE A 111 6.20 3.54 -7.80
N ILE A 112 7.23 4.33 -8.11
CA ILE A 112 7.75 4.46 -9.48
C ILE A 112 8.29 3.12 -9.99
N ALA A 113 9.05 2.40 -9.16
CA ALA A 113 9.62 1.11 -9.52
C ALA A 113 8.53 0.05 -9.80
N TYR A 114 7.56 -0.09 -8.90
CA TYR A 114 6.48 -1.06 -9.05
C TYR A 114 5.54 -0.72 -10.20
N GLU A 115 5.24 0.57 -10.39
CA GLU A 115 4.44 1.05 -11.52
C GLU A 115 5.13 0.73 -12.86
N THR A 116 6.42 1.07 -12.98
CA THR A 116 7.20 0.80 -14.20
C THR A 116 7.26 -0.69 -14.50
N ALA A 117 7.47 -1.52 -13.49
CA ALA A 117 7.52 -2.98 -13.66
C ALA A 117 6.15 -3.56 -14.05
N LEU A 118 5.04 -3.06 -13.49
CA LEU A 118 3.68 -3.47 -13.86
C LEU A 118 3.30 -3.01 -15.27
N ASP A 119 3.82 -1.87 -15.72
CA ASP A 119 3.59 -1.33 -17.06
C ASP A 119 4.48 -1.98 -18.14
N GLY A 120 5.29 -3.00 -17.78
CA GLY A 120 6.13 -3.74 -18.72
C GLY A 120 7.45 -3.06 -19.06
N GLY A 121 8.01 -2.28 -18.13
CA GLY A 121 9.34 -1.70 -18.26
C GLY A 121 10.48 -2.75 -18.25
N GLU A 122 11.72 -2.27 -18.34
CA GLU A 122 12.91 -3.14 -18.43
C GLU A 122 13.17 -3.94 -17.15
N GLU A 123 12.91 -3.35 -15.98
CA GLU A 123 13.02 -4.01 -14.68
C GLU A 123 11.78 -4.86 -14.41
N THR A 124 11.99 -6.14 -14.07
CA THR A 124 10.90 -7.04 -13.68
C THR A 124 10.39 -6.71 -12.29
N LEU A 125 9.14 -7.10 -12.01
CA LEU A 125 8.53 -6.85 -10.71
C LEU A 125 9.26 -7.61 -9.58
N GLU A 126 9.78 -8.80 -9.87
CA GLU A 126 10.59 -9.61 -8.96
C GLU A 126 11.84 -8.85 -8.51
N VAL A 127 12.58 -8.27 -9.46
CA VAL A 127 13.78 -7.46 -9.17
C VAL A 127 13.42 -6.20 -8.39
N ALA A 128 12.34 -5.52 -8.78
CA ALA A 128 11.85 -4.36 -8.05
C ALA A 128 11.45 -4.73 -6.61
N LEU A 129 10.76 -5.85 -6.38
CA LEU A 129 10.36 -6.31 -5.05
C LEU A 129 11.58 -6.71 -4.21
N GLU A 130 12.53 -7.44 -4.78
CA GLU A 130 13.76 -7.82 -4.08
C GLU A 130 14.51 -6.60 -3.56
N ARG A 131 14.75 -5.60 -4.43
CA ARG A 131 15.45 -4.36 -4.05
C ARG A 131 14.69 -3.57 -2.98
N ASN A 132 13.37 -3.47 -3.11
CA ASN A 132 12.61 -2.45 -2.37
C ASN A 132 11.84 -2.99 -1.18
N HIS A 133 11.13 -4.10 -1.36
CA HIS A 133 10.29 -4.74 -0.35
C HIS A 133 11.15 -5.57 0.61
N TYR A 134 12.18 -6.22 0.06
CA TYR A 134 13.07 -7.10 0.79
C TYR A 134 14.49 -6.52 0.98
N GLY A 135 14.74 -5.29 0.54
CA GLY A 135 16.08 -4.67 0.54
C GLY A 135 16.69 -4.40 1.92
N THR A 136 15.95 -4.63 3.01
CA THR A 136 16.45 -4.55 4.39
C THR A 136 16.84 -5.91 4.97
N LEU A 137 16.65 -7.00 4.22
CA LEU A 137 17.11 -8.32 4.61
C LEU A 137 18.63 -8.46 4.39
N ASP A 138 19.31 -9.07 5.36
CA ASP A 138 20.75 -9.37 5.26
C ASP A 138 21.07 -10.50 4.26
N ALA A 139 20.04 -11.26 3.86
CA ALA A 139 20.14 -12.38 2.93
C ALA A 139 19.21 -12.18 1.73
N THR A 140 19.61 -12.74 0.60
CA THR A 140 18.78 -12.82 -0.61
C THR A 140 17.52 -13.64 -0.32
N VAL A 141 16.37 -13.16 -0.79
CA VAL A 141 15.11 -13.87 -0.66
C VAL A 141 15.08 -15.06 -1.59
N ASP A 142 14.41 -16.13 -1.17
CA ASP A 142 14.17 -17.28 -2.02
C ASP A 142 13.45 -16.85 -3.32
N VAL A 143 13.96 -17.32 -4.46
CA VAL A 143 13.42 -16.99 -5.78
C VAL A 143 11.96 -17.40 -5.94
N ASP A 144 11.53 -18.50 -5.31
CA ASP A 144 10.14 -18.93 -5.33
C ASP A 144 9.25 -18.00 -4.49
N VAL A 145 9.75 -17.49 -3.36
CA VAL A 145 9.03 -16.49 -2.56
C VAL A 145 8.87 -15.19 -3.34
N LEU A 146 9.92 -14.72 -4.01
CA LEU A 146 9.86 -13.53 -4.87
C LEU A 146 8.87 -13.72 -6.01
N ARG A 147 8.90 -14.86 -6.69
CA ARG A 147 7.97 -15.21 -7.76
C ARG A 147 6.52 -15.19 -7.28
N VAL A 148 6.22 -15.84 -6.15
CA VAL A 148 4.87 -15.89 -5.57
C VAL A 148 4.41 -14.49 -5.15
N MET A 149 5.28 -13.67 -4.56
CA MET A 149 4.95 -12.28 -4.22
C MET A 149 4.66 -11.44 -5.48
N ALA A 150 5.45 -11.60 -6.54
CA ALA A 150 5.22 -10.89 -7.79
C ALA A 150 3.91 -11.34 -8.47
N GLU A 151 3.61 -12.64 -8.48
CA GLU A 151 2.31 -13.19 -8.92
C GLU A 151 1.15 -12.61 -8.10
N TYR A 152 1.29 -12.53 -6.78
CA TYR A 152 0.31 -11.91 -5.90
C TYR A 152 0.05 -10.43 -6.23
N VAL A 153 1.11 -9.65 -6.46
CA VAL A 153 0.99 -8.23 -6.83
C VAL A 153 0.28 -8.07 -8.16
N ARG A 154 0.63 -8.88 -9.19
CA ARG A 154 -0.05 -8.87 -10.49
C ARG A 154 -1.52 -9.28 -10.38
N ALA A 155 -1.83 -10.29 -9.57
CA ALA A 155 -3.21 -10.72 -9.32
C ALA A 155 -4.04 -9.61 -8.65
N ASN A 156 -3.44 -8.85 -7.73
CA ASN A 156 -4.12 -7.69 -7.14
C ASN A 156 -4.30 -6.55 -8.13
N ASP A 157 -3.29 -6.22 -8.95
CA ASP A 157 -3.42 -5.18 -9.98
C ASP A 157 -4.60 -5.49 -10.92
N ALA A 158 -4.68 -6.73 -11.41
CA ALA A 158 -5.78 -7.19 -12.24
C ALA A 158 -7.14 -7.18 -11.50
N LEU A 159 -7.19 -7.66 -10.26
CA LEU A 159 -8.43 -7.68 -9.47
C LEU A 159 -8.92 -6.25 -9.17
N LEU A 160 -8.03 -5.35 -8.80
CA LEU A 160 -8.38 -3.94 -8.55
C LEU A 160 -8.88 -3.27 -9.82
N ALA A 161 -8.20 -3.49 -10.96
CA ALA A 161 -8.65 -3.01 -12.27
C ALA A 161 -10.08 -3.45 -12.62
N SER A 162 -10.47 -4.66 -12.21
CA SER A 162 -11.82 -5.20 -12.43
C SER A 162 -12.91 -4.61 -11.52
N GLN A 163 -12.54 -3.95 -10.42
CA GLN A 163 -13.50 -3.39 -9.47
C GLN A 163 -14.05 -2.06 -9.95
N SER A 164 -15.33 -1.79 -9.67
CA SER A 164 -15.96 -0.55 -10.11
C SER A 164 -15.46 0.64 -9.30
N LEU A 165 -15.31 1.80 -9.96
CA LEU A 165 -14.99 3.04 -9.25
C LEU A 165 -16.06 3.39 -8.20
N SER A 166 -17.32 3.04 -8.47
CA SER A 166 -18.43 3.26 -7.55
C SER A 166 -18.28 2.50 -6.23
N ASP A 167 -17.76 1.27 -6.26
CA ASP A 167 -17.47 0.50 -5.06
C ASP A 167 -16.35 1.15 -4.24
N LEU A 168 -15.29 1.57 -4.91
CA LEU A 168 -14.14 2.22 -4.26
C LEU A 168 -14.55 3.56 -3.61
N ILE A 169 -15.35 4.37 -4.29
CA ILE A 169 -15.90 5.63 -3.74
C ILE A 169 -16.80 5.37 -2.52
N GLN A 170 -17.41 4.19 -2.44
CA GLN A 170 -18.21 3.75 -1.29
C GLN A 170 -17.38 3.08 -0.19
N GLY A 171 -16.04 3.08 -0.30
CA GLY A 171 -15.17 2.51 0.71
C GLY A 171 -14.94 1.00 0.57
N ASN A 172 -15.40 0.36 -0.52
CA ASN A 172 -15.34 -1.09 -0.67
C ASN A 172 -14.20 -1.49 -1.61
N VAL A 173 -13.24 -2.28 -1.12
CA VAL A 173 -12.13 -2.82 -1.92
C VAL A 173 -11.87 -4.29 -1.59
N ARG A 174 -11.53 -5.07 -2.61
CA ARG A 174 -11.13 -6.46 -2.47
C ARG A 174 -9.70 -6.63 -2.93
N PHE A 175 -8.93 -7.36 -2.15
CA PHE A 175 -7.58 -7.80 -2.49
C PHE A 175 -7.59 -9.31 -2.72
N ALA A 176 -6.66 -9.80 -3.54
CA ALA A 176 -6.48 -11.22 -3.73
C ALA A 176 -6.01 -11.86 -2.42
N HIS A 177 -6.23 -13.16 -2.27
CA HIS A 177 -5.58 -13.92 -1.19
C HIS A 177 -4.14 -14.20 -1.60
N PHE A 178 -3.20 -14.01 -0.67
CA PHE A 178 -1.84 -14.47 -0.88
C PHE A 178 -1.85 -16.00 -0.80
N ALA A 179 -1.52 -16.62 -1.93
CA ALA A 179 -1.50 -18.06 -2.20
C ALA A 179 -1.90 -18.92 -0.98
N SER A 180 -3.19 -19.27 -0.90
CA SER A 180 -3.59 -20.44 -0.12
C SER A 180 -2.99 -21.65 -0.83
N GLU A 181 -2.07 -22.34 -0.17
CA GLU A 181 -1.95 -23.77 -0.43
C GLU A 181 -3.35 -24.36 -0.23
N GLU A 182 -3.84 -25.09 -1.24
CA GLU A 182 -4.79 -26.18 -0.98
C GLU A 182 -4.23 -27.13 0.07
#